data_AF-A0A0D2T042-F1
#
_entry.id   AF-A0A0D2T042-F1
#
_cell.length_a   1.000
_cell.length_b   1.000
_cell.length_c   1.000
_cell.angle_alpha   90.00
_cell.angle_beta   90.00
_cell.angle_gamma   90.00
#
_symmetry.space_group_name_H-M   'P 1'
#
loop_
_entity.id
_entity.type
_entity.pdbx_description
1 polymer ?
#
loop_
_entity_poly.entity_id
_entity_poly.type
_entity_poly.pdbx_seq_one_letter_code
_entity_poly.pdbx_strand_id
1 'polypeptide(L)'
;MTVHSQIQDETGRSVKPSYFSSPPLDVSVAFPQATPASTFPPLASDYYQFNDLLSPEEQALRKKVRECMEKEVAPIMAEYWEKAEFPFQIVPKLGALHISGGTIKGYGCPGLSLTGSAIAMAEVARVDASCSTFILVHSSLAMLTIATKIPNKIGLRIVQNGDILLKEVFVLDEDRLPGVNSFQDTSKVLAVSRVMVAWQPIGISMGVYDMCARYLKERKQFGAPLAAFQINQQKLARMLGNIQAMTLVGWRLCKLYEEGKMTPGHASLGKSWITSMARETAALGRELLGGNGILADFLVAKAFCDLEPIYTYEGTYDINSLVTGREITGFASFKPALVSQRSRL
;
A
#
# COMPACT_ATOMS: atom_id res chain seq x y z
N MET A 1 18.66 -7.62 -39.59
CA MET A 1 17.77 -7.65 -40.76
C MET A 1 16.36 -7.44 -40.22
N THR A 2 15.95 -6.17 -40.11
CA THR A 2 14.68 -5.78 -39.47
C THR A 2 13.59 -5.85 -40.54
N VAL A 3 12.64 -6.76 -40.40
CA VAL A 3 11.51 -6.87 -41.32
C VAL A 3 10.52 -5.75 -40.98
N HIS A 4 10.62 -4.63 -41.68
CA HIS A 4 9.56 -3.61 -41.74
C HIS A 4 8.51 -4.06 -42.76
N SER A 5 7.53 -4.85 -42.35
CA SER A 5 6.32 -5.04 -43.15
C SER A 5 5.38 -3.85 -42.92
N GLN A 6 5.64 -2.73 -43.60
CA GLN A 6 4.62 -1.68 -43.72
C GLN A 6 3.58 -2.15 -44.73
N ILE A 7 2.37 -2.46 -44.27
CA ILE A 7 1.22 -2.68 -45.15
C ILE A 7 0.78 -1.28 -45.62
N GLN A 8 1.13 -0.91 -46.85
CA GLN A 8 0.73 0.34 -47.49
C GLN A 8 -0.35 0.04 -48.54
N ASP A 9 -1.42 0.84 -48.54
CA ASP A 9 -2.41 0.93 -49.62
C ASP A 9 -1.81 1.73 -50.81
N GLU A 10 -2.33 1.55 -52.03
CA GLU A 10 -1.92 2.22 -53.28
C GLU A 10 -1.82 3.77 -53.20
N THR A 11 -2.37 4.39 -52.15
CA THR A 11 -2.37 5.84 -51.86
C THR A 11 -1.32 6.30 -50.83
N GLY A 12 -0.47 5.39 -50.33
CA GLY A 12 0.63 5.73 -49.40
C GLY A 12 0.19 6.11 -47.97
N ARG A 13 -1.09 5.88 -47.60
CA ARG A 13 -1.56 6.05 -46.22
C ARG A 13 -1.25 4.83 -45.37
N SER A 14 -0.75 5.07 -44.15
CA SER A 14 -0.62 4.05 -43.11
C SER A 14 -1.99 3.43 -42.82
N VAL A 15 -2.21 2.20 -43.28
CA VAL A 15 -3.44 1.45 -43.00
C VAL A 15 -3.28 0.83 -41.61
N LYS A 16 -4.00 1.38 -40.62
CA LYS A 16 -4.08 0.72 -39.31
C LYS A 16 -4.87 -0.59 -39.46
N PRO A 17 -4.45 -1.69 -38.80
CA PRO A 17 -5.22 -2.92 -38.81
C PRO A 17 -6.65 -2.69 -38.33
N SER A 18 -7.62 -3.41 -38.90
CA SER A 18 -9.05 -3.25 -38.59
C SER A 18 -9.40 -3.44 -37.11
N TYR A 19 -8.60 -4.22 -36.39
CA TYR A 19 -8.78 -4.49 -34.96
C TYR A 19 -8.14 -3.42 -34.04
N PHE A 20 -7.43 -2.42 -34.58
CA PHE A 20 -6.68 -1.47 -33.76
C PHE A 20 -7.57 -0.64 -32.81
N SER A 21 -8.82 -0.39 -33.21
CA SER A 21 -9.80 0.37 -32.41
C SER A 21 -10.79 -0.53 -31.66
N SER A 22 -10.62 -1.86 -31.71
CA SER A 22 -11.47 -2.79 -30.96
C SER A 22 -11.22 -2.66 -29.46
N PRO A 23 -12.25 -2.87 -28.62
CA PRO A 23 -12.06 -2.90 -27.17
C PRO A 23 -11.12 -4.05 -26.77
N PRO A 24 -10.40 -3.93 -25.63
CA PRO A 24 -9.65 -5.04 -25.07
C PRO A 24 -10.56 -6.26 -24.83
N LEU A 25 -10.01 -7.45 -25.04
CA LEU A 25 -10.68 -8.68 -24.63
C LEU A 25 -10.79 -8.71 -23.11
N ASP A 26 -11.92 -9.18 -22.59
CA ASP A 26 -12.06 -9.46 -21.16
C ASP A 26 -10.98 -10.45 -20.70
N VAL A 27 -10.36 -10.17 -19.55
CA VAL A 27 -9.22 -10.96 -19.06
C VAL A 27 -9.57 -12.42 -18.81
N SER A 28 -10.82 -12.72 -18.43
CA SER A 28 -11.27 -14.11 -18.23
C SER A 28 -11.34 -14.89 -19.55
N VAL A 29 -11.58 -14.19 -20.67
CA VAL A 29 -11.56 -14.76 -22.02
C VAL A 29 -10.12 -14.85 -22.54
N ALA A 30 -9.32 -13.80 -22.35
CA ALA A 30 -7.93 -13.74 -22.81
C ALA A 30 -7.02 -14.73 -22.07
N PHE A 31 -7.32 -15.02 -20.80
CA PHE A 31 -6.53 -15.90 -19.95
C PHE A 31 -7.41 -16.80 -19.06
N PRO A 32 -8.05 -17.84 -19.61
CA PRO A 32 -9.05 -18.64 -18.88
C PRO A 32 -8.47 -19.56 -17.79
N GLN A 33 -7.15 -19.67 -17.68
CA GLN A 33 -6.50 -20.55 -16.71
C GLN A 33 -6.34 -19.95 -15.31
N ALA A 34 -6.57 -18.65 -15.13
CA ALA A 34 -6.43 -18.02 -13.83
C ALA A 34 -7.48 -16.93 -13.62
N THR A 35 -7.90 -16.80 -12.36
CA THR A 35 -8.92 -15.84 -11.96
C THR A 35 -8.29 -14.46 -11.74
N PRO A 36 -8.81 -13.37 -12.33
CA PRO A 36 -8.36 -12.01 -12.05
C PRO A 36 -8.68 -11.58 -10.60
N ALA A 37 -8.15 -10.43 -10.18
CA ALA A 37 -8.36 -9.90 -8.83
C ALA A 37 -9.76 -9.29 -8.61
N SER A 38 -10.56 -9.09 -9.67
CA SER A 38 -11.96 -8.65 -9.57
C SER A 38 -12.81 -9.63 -8.76
N THR A 39 -12.52 -10.93 -8.86
CA THR A 39 -12.90 -11.93 -7.86
C THR A 39 -11.72 -12.11 -6.93
N PHE A 40 -11.71 -11.47 -5.77
CA PHE A 40 -10.52 -11.39 -4.92
C PHE A 40 -10.09 -12.78 -4.37
N PRO A 41 -8.78 -13.08 -4.24
CA PRO A 41 -8.32 -14.36 -3.70
C PRO A 41 -8.69 -14.55 -2.22
N PRO A 42 -8.97 -15.79 -1.79
CA PRO A 42 -9.21 -16.08 -0.38
C PRO A 42 -7.95 -15.86 0.46
N LEU A 43 -8.14 -15.55 1.74
CA LEU A 43 -7.05 -15.33 2.68
C LEU A 43 -6.27 -16.63 2.95
N ALA A 44 -5.06 -16.72 2.43
CA ALA A 44 -4.11 -17.82 2.62
C ALA A 44 -2.82 -17.37 3.33
N SER A 45 -2.59 -16.07 3.44
CA SER A 45 -1.38 -15.48 4.03
C SER A 45 -1.35 -15.50 5.56
N ASP A 46 -2.50 -15.72 6.21
CA ASP A 46 -2.61 -15.81 7.68
C ASP A 46 -2.27 -17.23 8.15
N TYR A 47 -0.98 -17.51 8.23
CA TYR A 47 -0.47 -18.86 8.49
C TYR A 47 -0.19 -19.12 9.97
N TYR A 48 0.21 -18.09 10.71
CA TYR A 48 0.43 -18.14 12.17
C TYR A 48 -0.80 -17.77 12.99
N GLN A 49 -2.00 -17.87 12.40
CA GLN A 49 -3.28 -17.75 13.09
C GLN A 49 -3.40 -16.41 13.85
N PHE A 50 -3.20 -15.30 13.14
CA PHE A 50 -3.14 -13.96 13.72
C PHE A 50 -4.38 -13.57 14.53
N ASN A 51 -5.54 -14.19 14.27
CA ASN A 51 -6.74 -14.00 15.09
C ASN A 51 -6.52 -14.30 16.58
N ASP A 52 -5.60 -15.21 16.93
CA ASP A 52 -5.30 -15.55 18.33
C ASP A 52 -4.69 -14.35 19.10
N LEU A 53 -4.17 -13.35 18.37
CA LEU A 53 -3.59 -12.12 18.92
C LEU A 53 -4.57 -10.94 18.95
N LEU A 54 -5.82 -11.16 18.50
CA LEU A 54 -6.84 -10.13 18.35
C LEU A 54 -8.02 -10.37 19.28
N SER A 55 -8.58 -9.28 19.79
CA SER A 55 -9.86 -9.33 20.51
C SER A 55 -11.01 -9.75 19.58
N PRO A 56 -12.14 -10.24 20.13
CA PRO A 56 -13.31 -10.58 19.31
C PRO A 56 -13.83 -9.40 18.47
N GLU A 57 -13.75 -8.18 19.00
CA GLU A 57 -14.14 -6.95 18.29
C GLU A 57 -13.18 -6.66 17.12
N GLU A 58 -11.88 -6.81 17.33
CA GLU A 58 -10.86 -6.63 16.29
C GLU A 58 -11.00 -7.68 15.18
N GLN A 59 -11.31 -8.94 15.53
CA GLN A 59 -11.59 -9.99 14.56
C GLN A 59 -12.86 -9.71 13.74
N ALA A 60 -13.93 -9.25 14.38
CA ALA A 60 -15.17 -8.86 13.70
C ALA A 60 -14.93 -7.68 12.75
N LEU A 61 -14.19 -6.66 13.19
CA LEU A 61 -13.82 -5.52 12.36
C LEU A 61 -12.99 -5.95 11.15
N ARG A 62 -11.95 -6.78 11.37
CA ARG A 62 -11.11 -7.34 10.31
C ARG A 62 -11.95 -8.02 9.22
N LYS A 63 -12.89 -8.90 9.62
CA LYS A 63 -13.78 -9.58 8.69
C LYS A 63 -14.70 -8.60 7.94
N LYS A 64 -15.32 -7.66 8.65
CA LYS A 64 -16.22 -6.65 8.07
C LYS A 64 -15.53 -5.82 6.99
N VAL A 65 -14.32 -5.34 7.26
CA VAL A 65 -13.54 -4.53 6.30
C VAL A 65 -13.16 -5.37 5.09
N ARG A 66 -12.70 -6.61 5.29
CA ARG A 66 -12.35 -7.53 4.21
C ARG A 66 -13.51 -7.75 3.25
N GLU A 67 -14.67 -8.16 3.77
CA GLU A 67 -15.85 -8.47 2.95
C GLU A 67 -16.30 -7.26 2.13
N CYS A 68 -16.27 -6.06 2.73
CA CYS A 68 -16.58 -4.82 2.02
C CYS A 68 -15.57 -4.53 0.90
N MET A 69 -14.27 -4.62 1.18
CA MET A 69 -13.23 -4.30 0.19
C MET A 69 -13.24 -5.29 -0.98
N GLU A 70 -13.35 -6.60 -0.70
CA GLU A 70 -13.44 -7.63 -1.72
C GLU A 70 -14.69 -7.48 -2.60
N LYS A 71 -15.83 -7.10 -2.01
CA LYS A 71 -17.09 -6.98 -2.74
C LYS A 71 -17.20 -5.66 -3.51
N GLU A 72 -16.79 -4.56 -2.89
CA GLU A 72 -17.15 -3.21 -3.35
C GLU A 72 -15.99 -2.49 -4.07
N VAL A 73 -14.74 -2.91 -3.84
CA VAL A 73 -13.54 -2.26 -4.39
C VAL A 73 -12.80 -3.14 -5.39
N ALA A 74 -12.57 -4.42 -5.06
CA ALA A 74 -11.84 -5.33 -5.94
C ALA A 74 -12.37 -5.39 -7.39
N PRO A 75 -13.69 -5.38 -7.65
CA PRO A 75 -14.21 -5.44 -9.02
C PRO A 75 -13.92 -4.21 -9.88
N ILE A 76 -13.65 -3.05 -9.27
CA ILE A 76 -13.49 -1.77 -9.98
C ILE A 76 -12.07 -1.19 -9.91
N MET A 77 -11.23 -1.68 -9.00
CA MET A 77 -9.94 -1.04 -8.70
C MET A 77 -8.98 -0.97 -9.88
N ALA A 78 -8.98 -1.97 -10.76
CA ALA A 78 -8.05 -2.02 -11.91
C ALA A 78 -8.33 -0.87 -12.89
N GLU A 79 -9.60 -0.63 -13.21
CA GLU A 79 -10.02 0.45 -14.11
C GLU A 79 -9.65 1.83 -13.55
N TYR A 80 -10.01 2.09 -12.28
CA TYR A 80 -9.73 3.37 -11.64
C TYR A 80 -8.23 3.62 -11.46
N TRP A 81 -7.46 2.57 -11.15
CA TRP A 81 -6.02 2.66 -11.03
C TRP A 81 -5.35 2.95 -12.37
N GLU A 82 -5.78 2.29 -13.44
CA GLU A 82 -5.28 2.56 -14.79
C GLU A 82 -5.56 4.00 -15.21
N LYS A 83 -6.79 4.49 -15.01
CA LYS A 83 -7.20 5.87 -15.34
C LYS A 83 -6.60 6.93 -14.40
N ALA A 84 -6.00 6.52 -13.28
CA ALA A 84 -5.58 7.40 -12.19
C ALA A 84 -6.73 8.28 -11.65
N GLU A 85 -7.94 7.73 -11.59
CA GLU A 85 -9.16 8.41 -11.14
C GLU A 85 -9.56 7.92 -9.74
N PHE A 86 -10.29 8.76 -8.99
CA PHE A 86 -10.79 8.38 -7.67
C PHE A 86 -12.24 7.88 -7.75
N PRO A 87 -12.55 6.68 -7.24
CA PRO A 87 -13.90 6.13 -7.24
C PRO A 87 -14.78 6.76 -6.15
N PHE A 88 -15.28 7.98 -6.35
CA PHE A 88 -16.08 8.68 -5.33
C PHE A 88 -17.31 7.89 -4.83
N GLN A 89 -17.85 6.98 -5.65
CA GLN A 89 -18.96 6.11 -5.28
C GLN A 89 -18.66 5.14 -4.12
N ILE A 90 -17.39 4.85 -3.82
CA ILE A 90 -17.04 3.98 -2.68
C ILE A 90 -16.97 4.73 -1.34
N VAL A 91 -16.91 6.07 -1.34
CA VAL A 91 -16.74 6.86 -0.11
C VAL A 91 -17.84 6.58 0.92
N PRO A 92 -19.14 6.55 0.57
CA PRO A 92 -20.18 6.21 1.54
C PRO A 92 -20.04 4.79 2.11
N LYS A 93 -19.58 3.84 1.29
CA LYS A 93 -19.36 2.44 1.71
C LYS A 93 -18.20 2.34 2.70
N LEU A 94 -17.10 3.06 2.44
CA LEU A 94 -15.98 3.18 3.37
C LEU A 94 -16.38 3.89 4.66
N GLY A 95 -17.22 4.93 4.59
CA GLY A 95 -17.78 5.60 5.76
C GLY A 95 -18.61 4.67 6.63
N ALA A 96 -19.45 3.81 6.04
CA ALA A 96 -20.27 2.82 6.75
C ALA A 96 -19.45 1.71 7.45
N LEU A 97 -18.17 1.53 7.08
CA LEU A 97 -17.28 0.67 7.84
C LEU A 97 -17.00 1.22 9.24
N HIS A 98 -17.14 2.54 9.44
CA HIS A 98 -16.88 3.22 10.71
C HIS A 98 -15.43 3.07 11.18
N ILE A 99 -14.48 3.15 10.23
CA ILE A 99 -13.03 3.07 10.49
C ILE A 99 -12.33 4.43 10.42
N SER A 100 -12.96 5.42 9.77
CA SER A 100 -12.46 6.79 9.73
C SER A 100 -12.50 7.43 11.12
N GLY A 101 -11.45 8.16 11.47
CA GLY A 101 -11.22 8.65 12.83
C GLY A 101 -10.55 7.64 13.78
N GLY A 102 -10.38 6.37 13.35
CA GLY A 102 -9.51 5.39 14.02
C GLY A 102 -9.68 5.32 15.53
N THR A 103 -8.64 5.72 16.27
CA THR A 103 -8.59 5.66 17.74
C THR A 103 -9.17 6.88 18.45
N ILE A 104 -9.67 7.88 17.72
CA ILE A 104 -10.21 9.11 18.29
C ILE A 104 -11.49 8.78 19.05
N LYS A 105 -11.56 9.20 20.31
CA LYS A 105 -12.73 9.03 21.18
C LYS A 105 -13.60 10.28 21.15
N GLY A 106 -14.92 10.10 21.01
CA GLY A 106 -15.88 11.20 20.91
C GLY A 106 -16.00 11.75 19.47
N TYR A 107 -16.61 12.92 19.30
CA TYR A 107 -16.74 13.63 18.01
C TYR A 107 -17.39 12.82 16.87
N GLY A 108 -18.19 11.80 17.19
CA GLY A 108 -18.75 10.87 16.20
C GLY A 108 -17.75 9.85 15.63
N CYS A 109 -16.52 9.81 16.13
CA CYS A 109 -15.50 8.84 15.76
C CYS A 109 -15.71 7.49 16.47
N PRO A 110 -15.19 6.38 15.90
CA PRO A 110 -15.45 5.03 16.40
C PRO A 110 -14.71 4.67 17.69
N GLY A 111 -13.62 5.37 18.05
CA GLY A 111 -12.87 5.10 19.27
C GLY A 111 -12.23 3.71 19.34
N LEU A 112 -11.77 3.19 18.20
CA LEU A 112 -11.18 1.86 18.08
C LEU A 112 -9.90 1.72 18.92
N SER A 113 -9.53 0.49 19.26
CA SER A 113 -8.16 0.20 19.70
C SER A 113 -7.17 0.54 18.59
N LEU A 114 -5.90 0.81 18.94
CA LEU A 114 -4.88 1.05 17.92
C LEU A 114 -4.71 -0.20 17.05
N THR A 115 -4.70 -1.38 17.67
CA THR A 115 -4.65 -2.66 16.96
C THR A 115 -5.84 -2.83 15.99
N GLY A 116 -7.05 -2.46 16.41
CA GLY A 116 -8.26 -2.49 15.59
C GLY A 116 -8.20 -1.53 14.39
N SER A 117 -7.72 -0.31 14.60
CA SER A 117 -7.49 0.63 13.49
C SER A 117 -6.43 0.11 12.52
N ALA A 118 -5.35 -0.47 13.05
CA ALA A 118 -4.23 -0.96 12.27
C ALA A 118 -4.60 -2.19 11.41
N ILE A 119 -5.38 -3.13 11.94
CA ILE A 119 -5.87 -4.27 11.17
C ILE A 119 -6.87 -3.84 10.09
N ALA A 120 -7.73 -2.86 10.39
CA ALA A 120 -8.61 -2.28 9.37
C ALA A 120 -7.79 -1.67 8.22
N MET A 121 -6.70 -0.96 8.55
CA MET A 121 -5.79 -0.40 7.54
C MET A 121 -5.17 -1.49 6.66
N ALA A 122 -4.70 -2.59 7.26
CA ALA A 122 -4.15 -3.72 6.51
C ALA A 122 -5.20 -4.40 5.62
N GLU A 123 -6.42 -4.62 6.08
CA GLU A 123 -7.47 -5.24 5.25
C GLU A 123 -7.89 -4.36 4.07
N VAL A 124 -7.90 -3.03 4.22
CA VAL A 124 -8.06 -2.12 3.08
C VAL A 124 -6.88 -2.22 2.12
N ALA A 125 -5.65 -2.13 2.64
CA ALA A 125 -4.43 -2.16 1.84
C ALA A 125 -4.22 -3.51 1.12
N ARG A 126 -4.76 -4.60 1.68
CA ARG A 126 -4.74 -5.94 1.08
C ARG A 126 -5.40 -5.95 -0.29
N VAL A 127 -6.49 -5.21 -0.45
CA VAL A 127 -7.24 -5.09 -1.70
C VAL A 127 -6.72 -3.91 -2.53
N ASP A 128 -6.73 -2.71 -1.96
CA ASP A 128 -6.28 -1.50 -2.65
C ASP A 128 -5.54 -0.52 -1.71
N ALA A 129 -4.24 -0.37 -1.97
CA ALA A 129 -3.38 0.54 -1.24
C ALA A 129 -3.78 2.01 -1.39
N SER A 130 -4.40 2.41 -2.50
CA SER A 130 -4.83 3.80 -2.69
C SER A 130 -6.00 4.18 -1.80
N CYS A 131 -6.99 3.30 -1.66
CA CYS A 131 -8.09 3.44 -0.70
C CYS A 131 -7.57 3.49 0.74
N SER A 132 -6.57 2.66 1.04
CA SER A 132 -5.91 2.65 2.34
C SER A 132 -5.20 3.97 2.64
N THR A 133 -4.40 4.48 1.69
CA THR A 133 -3.76 5.80 1.80
C THR A 133 -4.80 6.92 1.92
N PHE A 134 -5.91 6.86 1.18
CA PHE A 134 -7.00 7.83 1.30
C PHE A 134 -7.56 7.88 2.74
N ILE A 135 -7.90 6.72 3.31
CA ILE A 135 -8.40 6.62 4.68
C ILE A 135 -7.34 7.08 5.69
N LEU A 136 -6.08 6.68 5.50
CA LEU A 136 -4.98 7.03 6.40
C LEU A 136 -4.74 8.54 6.43
N VAL A 137 -4.65 9.19 5.27
CA VAL A 137 -4.43 10.64 5.22
C VAL A 137 -5.63 11.35 5.86
N HIS A 138 -6.85 10.97 5.48
CA HIS A 138 -8.07 11.59 6.01
C HIS A 138 -8.23 11.40 7.52
N SER A 139 -7.87 10.23 8.06
CA SER A 139 -8.14 9.86 9.46
C SER A 139 -6.97 10.09 10.41
N SER A 140 -5.74 10.13 9.88
CA SER A 140 -4.51 10.16 10.68
C SER A 140 -3.61 11.37 10.40
N LEU A 141 -3.93 12.20 9.39
CA LEU A 141 -3.14 13.39 9.04
C LEU A 141 -4.00 14.65 8.82
N ALA A 142 -4.71 14.73 7.70
CA ALA A 142 -5.43 15.94 7.29
C ALA A 142 -6.64 15.59 6.39
N MET A 143 -7.73 16.35 6.54
CA MET A 143 -9.01 16.04 5.89
C MET A 143 -9.26 16.77 4.56
N LEU A 144 -8.49 17.82 4.20
CA LEU A 144 -8.69 18.55 2.94
C LEU A 144 -7.47 19.39 2.50
N THR A 145 -7.11 19.34 1.21
CA THR A 145 -6.59 20.45 0.37
C THR A 145 -6.12 19.88 -0.98
N ILE A 146 -6.70 20.33 -2.10
CA ILE A 146 -6.14 20.08 -3.45
C ILE A 146 -6.31 21.34 -4.28
N ALA A 147 -5.22 21.83 -4.89
CA ALA A 147 -5.28 22.92 -5.88
C ALA A 147 -5.01 22.41 -7.32
N THR A 148 -3.97 21.58 -7.55
CA THR A 148 -3.70 20.97 -8.87
C THR A 148 -3.25 19.51 -8.74
N LYS A 149 -3.85 18.59 -9.51
CA LYS A 149 -3.52 17.15 -9.47
C LYS A 149 -2.12 16.86 -10.06
N ILE A 150 -1.35 15.99 -9.40
CA ILE A 150 -0.08 15.46 -9.91
C ILE A 150 -0.35 14.25 -10.83
N PRO A 151 -0.07 14.32 -12.15
CA PRO A 151 -0.25 13.20 -13.08
C PRO A 151 0.95 12.24 -13.09
N ASN A 152 0.88 11.19 -13.93
CA ASN A 152 2.02 10.32 -14.29
C ASN A 152 2.70 9.57 -13.12
N LYS A 153 2.00 9.38 -12.00
CA LYS A 153 2.48 8.53 -10.91
C LYS A 153 2.44 7.06 -11.31
N ILE A 154 3.46 6.30 -10.94
CA ILE A 154 3.50 4.85 -11.20
C ILE A 154 2.68 4.05 -10.17
N GLY A 155 2.56 4.56 -8.94
CA GLY A 155 1.86 3.92 -7.84
C GLY A 155 0.95 4.90 -7.11
N LEU A 156 0.04 4.34 -6.30
CA LEU A 156 -1.06 5.05 -5.63
C LEU A 156 -1.84 5.91 -6.62
N ARG A 157 -2.13 5.37 -7.81
CA ARG A 157 -2.67 6.13 -8.95
C ARG A 157 -4.07 6.68 -8.71
N ILE A 158 -4.88 5.98 -7.92
CA ILE A 158 -6.22 6.41 -7.52
C ILE A 158 -6.15 7.62 -6.57
N VAL A 159 -5.12 7.71 -5.72
CA VAL A 159 -4.94 8.83 -4.78
C VAL A 159 -4.75 10.13 -5.56
N GLN A 160 -5.54 11.16 -5.24
CA GLN A 160 -5.44 12.47 -5.87
C GLN A 160 -4.40 13.34 -5.12
N ASN A 161 -3.12 13.02 -5.32
CA ASN A 161 -2.04 13.89 -4.81
C ASN A 161 -2.10 15.23 -5.53
N GLY A 162 -1.96 16.32 -4.79
CA GLY A 162 -2.02 17.66 -5.33
C GLY A 162 -0.86 18.54 -4.92
N ASP A 163 -0.43 19.39 -5.85
CA ASP A 163 0.38 20.56 -5.53
C ASP A 163 -0.53 21.64 -4.94
N ILE A 164 -0.09 22.25 -3.83
CA ILE A 164 -0.84 23.27 -3.11
C ILE A 164 -0.06 24.58 -3.16
N LEU A 165 -0.66 25.62 -3.72
CA LEU A 165 -0.10 26.96 -3.78
C LEU A 165 -0.86 27.87 -2.81
N LEU A 166 -0.18 28.33 -1.78
CA LEU A 166 -0.74 29.25 -0.79
C LEU A 166 -0.20 30.65 -1.08
N LYS A 167 -1.06 31.55 -1.57
CA LYS A 167 -0.73 32.97 -1.83
C LYS A 167 -1.60 33.84 -0.94
N GLU A 168 -0.99 34.46 0.07
CA GLU A 168 -1.68 35.35 1.00
C GLU A 168 -2.99 34.75 1.55
N VAL A 169 -2.99 33.43 1.79
CA VAL A 169 -4.17 32.72 2.31
C VAL A 169 -4.38 33.18 3.73
N PHE A 170 -5.50 33.85 3.95
CA PHE A 170 -5.94 34.26 5.27
C PHE A 170 -6.45 33.06 6.07
N VAL A 171 -6.08 33.01 7.34
CA VAL A 171 -6.52 32.01 8.31
C VAL A 171 -6.91 32.76 9.58
N LEU A 172 -8.10 32.51 10.11
CA LEU A 172 -8.55 33.13 11.35
C LEU A 172 -7.76 32.57 12.53
N ASP A 173 -7.63 33.35 13.61
CA ASP A 173 -6.98 32.88 14.84
C ASP A 173 -7.68 31.64 15.43
N GLU A 174 -9.01 31.54 15.27
CA GLU A 174 -9.81 30.38 15.72
C GLU A 174 -9.55 29.10 14.90
N ASP A 175 -9.07 29.23 13.66
CA ASP A 175 -8.69 28.10 12.79
C ASP A 175 -7.24 27.64 13.04
N ARG A 176 -6.45 28.42 13.80
CA ARG A 176 -5.07 28.06 14.14
C ARG A 176 -5.07 26.93 15.17
N LEU A 177 -4.45 25.80 14.84
CA LEU A 177 -4.27 24.68 15.77
C LEU A 177 -3.42 25.12 16.99
N PRO A 178 -4.00 25.24 18.21
CA PRO A 178 -3.28 25.77 19.37
C PRO A 178 -2.25 24.78 19.93
N GLY A 179 -2.39 23.49 19.62
CA GLY A 179 -1.52 22.41 20.07
C GLY A 179 -0.22 22.25 19.27
N VAL A 180 0.03 23.07 18.25
CA VAL A 180 1.20 22.97 17.38
C VAL A 180 2.02 24.25 17.45
N ASN A 181 3.14 24.20 18.18
CA ASN A 181 4.00 25.37 18.42
C ASN A 181 5.42 25.18 17.91
N SER A 182 5.79 23.95 17.54
CA SER A 182 7.08 23.65 16.91
C SER A 182 7.03 22.35 16.11
N PHE A 183 8.10 22.05 15.38
CA PHE A 183 8.25 20.77 14.67
C PHE A 183 8.22 19.55 15.62
N GLN A 184 8.44 19.73 16.93
CA GLN A 184 8.32 18.64 17.90
C GLN A 184 6.88 18.13 17.99
N ASP A 185 5.88 19.00 17.85
CA ASP A 185 4.47 18.59 17.90
C ASP A 185 4.09 17.82 16.63
N THR A 186 4.54 18.31 15.47
CA THR A 186 4.45 17.56 14.20
C THR A 186 5.12 16.20 14.30
N SER A 187 6.29 16.13 14.95
CA SER A 187 7.02 14.87 15.13
C SER A 187 6.26 13.85 15.98
N LYS A 188 5.50 14.30 16.99
CA LYS A 188 4.62 13.42 17.79
C LYS A 188 3.52 12.82 16.93
N VAL A 189 2.87 13.63 16.09
CA VAL A 189 1.83 13.16 15.14
C VAL A 189 2.41 12.13 14.17
N LEU A 190 3.56 12.44 13.56
CA LEU A 190 4.23 11.53 12.62
C LEU A 190 4.64 10.20 13.28
N ALA A 191 5.05 10.21 14.56
CA ALA A 191 5.41 8.97 15.26
C ALA A 191 4.22 8.00 15.38
N VAL A 192 3.02 8.51 15.65
CA VAL A 192 1.79 7.69 15.71
C VAL A 192 1.34 7.29 14.31
N SER A 193 1.37 8.22 13.34
CA SER A 193 1.03 7.95 11.93
C SER A 193 1.88 6.81 11.37
N ARG A 194 3.20 6.78 11.64
CA ARG A 194 4.10 5.71 11.19
C ARG A 194 3.70 4.31 11.63
N VAL A 195 3.08 4.18 12.82
CA VAL A 195 2.55 2.88 13.25
C VAL A 195 1.45 2.45 12.29
N MET A 196 0.48 3.33 12.00
CA MET A 196 -0.60 3.04 11.05
C MET A 196 -0.08 2.77 9.64
N VAL A 197 0.92 3.53 9.20
CA VAL A 197 1.54 3.37 7.88
C VAL A 197 2.21 2.01 7.75
N ALA A 198 2.84 1.50 8.81
CA ALA A 198 3.49 0.19 8.82
C ALA A 198 2.51 -0.96 8.55
N TRP A 199 1.20 -0.76 8.72
CA TRP A 199 0.19 -1.78 8.40
C TRP A 199 -0.26 -1.79 6.94
N GLN A 200 0.04 -0.74 6.16
CA GLN A 200 -0.24 -0.76 4.71
C GLN A 200 0.61 -1.82 3.98
N PRO A 201 1.95 -1.88 4.13
CA PRO A 201 2.75 -2.92 3.48
C PRO A 201 2.43 -4.33 3.97
N ILE A 202 1.99 -4.50 5.23
CA ILE A 202 1.52 -5.79 5.76
C ILE A 202 0.33 -6.25 4.93
N GLY A 203 -0.72 -5.42 4.83
CA GLY A 203 -1.91 -5.70 4.05
C GLY A 203 -1.57 -6.02 2.58
N ILE A 204 -0.81 -5.13 1.92
CA ILE A 204 -0.41 -5.33 0.52
C ILE A 204 0.31 -6.67 0.33
N SER A 205 1.24 -7.01 1.21
CA SER A 205 2.00 -8.26 1.13
C SER A 205 1.10 -9.48 1.31
N MET A 206 0.12 -9.42 2.22
CA MET A 206 -0.91 -10.46 2.38
C MET A 206 -1.68 -10.67 1.08
N GLY A 207 -2.16 -9.59 0.44
CA GLY A 207 -2.93 -9.67 -0.80
C GLY A 207 -2.12 -10.20 -1.97
N VAL A 208 -0.86 -9.77 -2.09
CA VAL A 208 0.07 -10.30 -3.09
C VAL A 208 0.28 -11.80 -2.90
N TYR A 209 0.50 -12.26 -1.66
CA TYR A 209 0.66 -13.69 -1.40
C TYR A 209 -0.61 -14.48 -1.69
N ASP A 210 -1.78 -14.02 -1.23
CA ASP A 210 -3.08 -14.66 -1.49
C ASP A 210 -3.29 -14.85 -3.00
N MET A 211 -2.97 -13.81 -3.77
CA MET A 211 -3.05 -13.86 -5.23
C MET A 211 -2.06 -14.85 -5.84
N CYS A 212 -0.79 -14.84 -5.41
CA CYS A 212 0.22 -15.79 -5.89
C CYS A 212 -0.16 -17.23 -5.55
N ALA A 213 -0.61 -17.48 -4.33
CA ALA A 213 -0.98 -18.81 -3.86
C ALA A 213 -2.16 -19.39 -4.65
N ARG A 214 -3.17 -18.56 -4.98
CA ARG A 214 -4.25 -18.96 -5.88
C ARG A 214 -3.75 -19.17 -7.32
N TYR A 215 -3.10 -18.16 -7.88
CA TYR A 215 -2.65 -18.16 -9.28
C TYR A 215 -1.76 -19.36 -9.60
N LEU A 216 -0.83 -19.71 -8.72
CA LEU A 216 0.08 -20.83 -8.92
C LEU A 216 -0.61 -22.20 -8.82
N LYS A 217 -1.73 -22.30 -8.10
CA LYS A 217 -2.56 -23.52 -8.06
C LYS A 217 -3.44 -23.66 -9.31
N GLU A 218 -3.94 -22.55 -9.83
CA GLU A 218 -4.80 -22.51 -11.03
C GLU A 218 -3.99 -22.70 -12.32
N ARG A 219 -2.91 -21.93 -12.48
CA ARG A 219 -2.11 -21.89 -13.71
C ARG A 219 -1.24 -23.13 -13.85
N LYS A 220 -1.29 -23.76 -15.03
CA LYS A 220 -0.48 -24.95 -15.35
C LYS A 220 0.58 -24.64 -16.41
N GLN A 221 1.78 -25.15 -16.22
CA GLN A 221 2.84 -25.22 -17.24
C GLN A 221 3.55 -26.57 -17.12
N PHE A 222 4.08 -27.05 -18.25
CA PHE A 222 4.76 -28.36 -18.31
C PHE A 222 3.90 -29.51 -17.73
N GLY A 223 2.58 -29.44 -17.93
CA GLY A 223 1.64 -30.46 -17.46
C GLY A 223 1.29 -30.43 -15.96
N ALA A 224 1.85 -29.52 -15.16
CA ALA A 224 1.60 -29.43 -13.72
C ALA A 224 1.20 -28.01 -13.28
N PRO A 225 0.48 -27.85 -12.16
CA PRO A 225 0.29 -26.55 -11.53
C PRO A 225 1.64 -25.88 -11.23
N LEU A 226 1.73 -24.56 -11.40
CA LEU A 226 2.96 -23.83 -11.09
C LEU A 226 3.37 -23.98 -9.62
N ALA A 227 2.44 -24.23 -8.71
CA ALA A 227 2.71 -24.52 -7.31
C ALA A 227 3.45 -25.84 -7.06
N ALA A 228 3.59 -26.72 -8.06
CA ALA A 228 4.31 -27.99 -7.93
C ALA A 228 5.83 -27.87 -8.08
N PHE A 229 6.34 -26.74 -8.58
CA PHE A 229 7.76 -26.56 -8.86
C PHE A 229 8.51 -26.01 -7.64
N GLN A 230 9.68 -26.57 -7.33
CA GLN A 230 10.49 -26.24 -6.15
C GLN A 230 10.79 -24.74 -6.01
N ILE A 231 11.18 -24.08 -7.10
CA ILE A 231 11.51 -22.65 -7.08
C ILE A 231 10.27 -21.78 -6.77
N ASN A 232 9.10 -22.17 -7.27
CA ASN A 232 7.86 -21.44 -6.98
C ASN A 232 7.44 -21.64 -5.52
N GLN A 233 7.58 -22.86 -4.98
CA GLN A 233 7.31 -23.12 -3.56
C GLN A 233 8.28 -22.38 -2.64
N GLN A 234 9.58 -22.35 -2.97
CA GLN A 234 10.59 -21.66 -2.18
C GLN A 234 10.30 -20.15 -2.08
N LYS A 235 9.89 -19.53 -3.20
CA LYS A 235 9.48 -18.12 -3.22
C LYS A 235 8.21 -17.87 -2.41
N LEU A 236 7.19 -18.72 -2.55
CA LEU A 236 5.99 -18.64 -1.72
C LEU A 236 6.31 -18.75 -0.22
N ALA A 237 7.14 -19.71 0.18
CA ALA A 237 7.55 -19.87 1.58
C ALA A 237 8.30 -18.64 2.11
N ARG A 238 9.19 -18.04 1.31
CA ARG A 238 9.90 -16.80 1.66
C ARG A 238 8.94 -15.63 1.85
N MET A 239 8.03 -15.42 0.89
CA MET A 239 6.98 -14.39 1.00
C MET A 239 6.13 -14.59 2.26
N LEU A 240 5.72 -15.83 2.54
CA LEU A 240 4.89 -16.15 3.70
C LEU A 240 5.61 -15.86 5.01
N GLY A 241 6.89 -16.22 5.12
CA GLY A 241 7.74 -15.92 6.27
C GLY A 241 7.89 -14.42 6.51
N ASN A 242 8.14 -13.66 5.44
CA ASN A 242 8.18 -12.19 5.50
C ASN A 242 6.85 -11.64 6.06
N ILE A 243 5.70 -12.13 5.58
CA ILE A 243 4.38 -11.68 6.05
C ILE A 243 4.18 -11.98 7.53
N GLN A 244 4.50 -13.20 7.99
CA GLN A 244 4.32 -13.55 9.39
C GLN A 244 5.16 -12.64 10.29
N ALA A 245 6.40 -12.39 9.90
CA ALA A 245 7.31 -11.53 10.66
C ALA A 245 6.86 -10.06 10.65
N MET A 246 6.45 -9.51 9.50
CA MET A 246 5.92 -8.15 9.40
C MET A 246 4.67 -7.96 10.27
N THR A 247 3.74 -8.91 10.25
CA THR A 247 2.53 -8.88 11.08
C THR A 247 2.85 -8.87 12.56
N LEU A 248 3.76 -9.72 13.04
CA LEU A 248 4.14 -9.79 14.45
C LEU A 248 4.89 -8.53 14.91
N VAL A 249 5.77 -7.97 14.07
CA VAL A 249 6.43 -6.69 14.35
C VAL A 249 5.40 -5.56 14.41
N GLY A 250 4.50 -5.47 13.43
CA GLY A 250 3.42 -4.48 13.41
C GLY A 250 2.51 -4.57 14.63
N TRP A 251 2.14 -5.79 15.03
CA TRP A 251 1.37 -6.05 16.25
C TRP A 251 2.12 -5.60 17.50
N ARG A 252 3.42 -5.89 17.62
CA ARG A 252 4.19 -5.45 18.78
C ARG A 252 4.28 -3.92 18.87
N LEU A 253 4.38 -3.21 17.75
CA LEU A 253 4.33 -1.74 17.75
C LEU A 253 3.00 -1.22 18.30
N CYS A 254 1.87 -1.83 17.91
CA CYS A 254 0.57 -1.47 18.47
C CYS A 254 0.54 -1.65 20.00
N LYS A 255 1.06 -2.78 20.51
CA LYS A 255 1.12 -3.02 21.96
C LYS A 255 2.05 -2.07 22.70
N LEU A 256 3.21 -1.75 22.12
CA LEU A 256 4.11 -0.74 22.70
C LEU A 256 3.44 0.63 22.80
N TYR A 257 2.65 1.02 21.81
CA TYR A 257 1.90 2.28 21.85
C TYR A 257 0.79 2.25 22.88
N GLU A 258 -0.03 1.19 22.90
CA GLU A 258 -1.13 1.00 23.86
C GLU A 258 -0.61 0.99 25.32
N GLU A 259 0.58 0.44 25.56
CA GLU A 259 1.26 0.44 26.86
C GLU A 259 1.98 1.77 27.20
N GLY A 260 1.99 2.76 26.29
CA GLY A 260 2.69 4.04 26.49
C GLY A 260 4.22 3.94 26.48
N LYS A 261 4.79 2.84 25.97
CA LYS A 261 6.24 2.54 25.96
C LYS A 261 6.89 2.76 24.60
N MET A 262 6.14 3.19 23.59
CA MET A 262 6.67 3.38 22.25
C MET A 262 7.51 4.65 22.16
N THR A 263 8.71 4.51 21.62
CA THR A 263 9.59 5.63 21.26
C THR A 263 9.43 5.95 19.77
N PRO A 264 9.84 7.15 19.32
CA PRO A 264 9.91 7.45 17.89
C PRO A 264 10.83 6.50 17.11
N GLY A 265 11.91 6.00 17.73
CA GLY A 265 12.81 5.00 17.15
C GLY A 265 12.15 3.65 16.94
N HIS A 266 11.28 3.18 17.85
CA HIS A 266 10.47 1.97 17.65
C HIS A 266 9.57 2.10 16.42
N ALA A 267 8.78 3.18 16.32
CA ALA A 267 7.88 3.40 15.19
C ALA A 267 8.64 3.52 13.85
N SER A 268 9.79 4.20 13.86
CA SER A 268 10.62 4.41 12.67
C SER A 268 11.25 3.11 12.17
N LEU A 269 11.80 2.29 13.08
CA LEU A 269 12.33 0.97 12.76
C LEU A 269 11.24 0.06 12.18
N GLY A 270 10.07 0.06 12.83
CA GLY A 270 8.90 -0.67 12.37
C GLY A 270 8.55 -0.33 10.92
N LYS A 271 8.36 0.96 10.63
CA LYS A 271 8.03 1.45 9.29
C LYS A 271 9.11 1.08 8.28
N SER A 272 10.39 1.38 8.53
CA SER A 272 11.47 1.14 7.57
C SER A 272 11.68 -0.36 7.30
N TRP A 273 11.68 -1.19 8.34
CA TRP A 273 11.90 -2.62 8.20
C TRP A 273 10.73 -3.31 7.50
N ILE A 274 9.48 -3.03 7.92
CA ILE A 274 8.29 -3.63 7.30
C ILE A 274 8.17 -3.23 5.82
N THR A 275 8.35 -1.95 5.49
CA THR A 275 8.29 -1.51 4.08
C THR A 275 9.39 -2.14 3.23
N SER A 276 10.60 -2.36 3.78
CA SER A 276 11.68 -3.05 3.09
C SER A 276 11.35 -4.52 2.79
N MET A 277 10.83 -5.25 3.79
CA MET A 277 10.41 -6.65 3.61
C MET A 277 9.23 -6.77 2.65
N ALA A 278 8.30 -5.81 2.65
CA ALA A 278 7.19 -5.80 1.71
C ALA A 278 7.64 -5.56 0.26
N ARG A 279 8.65 -4.71 0.01
CA ARG A 279 9.24 -4.54 -1.33
C ARG A 279 9.83 -5.85 -1.86
N GLU A 280 10.55 -6.58 -1.01
CA GLU A 280 11.07 -7.91 -1.38
C GLU A 280 9.92 -8.88 -1.70
N THR A 281 8.92 -8.97 -0.81
CA THR A 281 7.74 -9.84 -1.00
C THR A 281 6.99 -9.54 -2.29
N ALA A 282 6.77 -8.27 -2.61
CA ALA A 282 6.11 -7.86 -3.85
C ALA A 282 6.95 -8.16 -5.09
N ALA A 283 8.27 -8.00 -5.02
CA ALA A 283 9.16 -8.35 -6.12
C ALA A 283 9.10 -9.86 -6.45
N LEU A 284 9.14 -10.71 -5.41
CA LEU A 284 8.98 -12.17 -5.54
C LEU A 284 7.60 -12.53 -6.11
N GLY A 285 6.53 -11.90 -5.60
CA GLY A 285 5.18 -12.12 -6.11
C GLY A 285 5.04 -11.74 -7.58
N ARG A 286 5.62 -10.59 -7.99
CA ARG A 286 5.53 -10.09 -9.35
C ARG A 286 6.14 -11.06 -10.36
N GLU A 287 7.29 -11.66 -10.05
CA GLU A 287 7.90 -12.66 -10.92
C GLU A 287 7.19 -14.01 -10.93
N LEU A 288 6.52 -14.41 -9.84
CA LEU A 288 5.75 -15.67 -9.78
C LEU A 288 4.57 -15.70 -10.77
N LEU A 289 3.98 -14.55 -11.10
CA LEU A 289 2.91 -14.44 -12.10
C LEU A 289 3.43 -14.32 -13.54
N GLY A 290 4.75 -14.19 -13.73
CA GLY A 290 5.39 -14.06 -15.04
C GLY A 290 4.88 -12.84 -15.81
N GLY A 291 4.38 -13.07 -17.03
CA GLY A 291 3.82 -12.04 -17.90
C GLY A 291 2.60 -11.35 -17.29
N ASN A 292 1.68 -12.08 -16.65
CA ASN A 292 0.51 -11.49 -16.01
C ASN A 292 0.87 -10.69 -14.75
N GLY A 293 2.07 -10.87 -14.21
CA GLY A 293 2.57 -10.11 -13.06
C GLY A 293 2.83 -8.63 -13.34
N ILE A 294 2.67 -8.16 -14.59
CA ILE A 294 2.75 -6.74 -14.95
C ILE A 294 1.36 -6.10 -15.19
N LEU A 295 0.28 -6.88 -15.08
CA LEU A 295 -1.08 -6.42 -15.32
C LEU A 295 -1.76 -6.03 -14.01
N ALA A 296 -2.46 -4.88 -14.00
CA ALA A 296 -3.25 -4.45 -12.85
C ALA A 296 -4.38 -5.42 -12.52
N ASP A 297 -4.90 -6.14 -13.53
CA ASP A 297 -5.98 -7.14 -13.41
C ASP A 297 -5.68 -8.26 -12.42
N PHE A 298 -4.39 -8.58 -12.21
CA PHE A 298 -3.96 -9.66 -11.33
C PHE A 298 -3.40 -9.15 -9.99
N LEU A 299 -3.75 -7.93 -9.55
CA LEU A 299 -3.36 -7.26 -8.29
C LEU A 299 -1.86 -6.98 -8.13
N VAL A 300 -0.99 -7.95 -8.41
CA VAL A 300 0.43 -7.94 -8.02
C VAL A 300 1.20 -6.80 -8.67
N ALA A 301 0.93 -6.47 -9.93
CA ALA A 301 1.56 -5.33 -10.59
C ALA A 301 1.19 -4.01 -9.90
N LYS A 302 -0.11 -3.85 -9.61
CA LYS A 302 -0.66 -2.70 -8.90
C LYS A 302 -0.01 -2.55 -7.52
N ALA A 303 0.01 -3.64 -6.74
CA ALA A 303 0.61 -3.71 -5.41
C ALA A 303 2.11 -3.42 -5.42
N PHE A 304 2.85 -3.98 -6.39
CA PHE A 304 4.27 -3.73 -6.58
C PHE A 304 4.55 -2.25 -6.81
N CYS A 305 3.78 -1.60 -7.69
CA CYS A 305 3.89 -0.17 -7.94
C CYS A 305 3.46 0.69 -6.74
N ASP A 306 2.37 0.33 -6.06
CA ASP A 306 1.82 1.06 -4.92
C ASP A 306 2.76 1.03 -3.70
N LEU A 307 3.60 0.00 -3.55
CA LEU A 307 4.57 -0.09 -2.45
C LEU A 307 5.70 0.93 -2.53
N GLU A 308 6.09 1.35 -3.72
CA GLU A 308 7.21 2.30 -3.92
C GLU A 308 6.97 3.67 -3.25
N PRO A 309 5.84 4.38 -3.48
CA PRO A 309 5.57 5.60 -2.74
C PRO A 309 5.36 5.36 -1.23
N ILE A 310 4.85 4.19 -0.82
CA ILE A 310 4.67 3.85 0.60
C ILE A 310 6.02 3.70 1.31
N TYR A 311 7.00 3.12 0.62
CA TYR A 311 8.38 3.03 1.08
C TYR A 311 9.01 4.42 1.26
N THR A 312 8.63 5.40 0.43
CA THR A 312 9.16 6.77 0.43
C THR A 312 8.48 7.71 1.43
N TYR A 313 7.16 7.78 1.47
CA TYR A 313 6.45 8.76 2.29
C TYR A 313 6.54 8.45 3.79
N GLU A 314 6.08 9.36 4.65
CA GLU A 314 6.13 9.17 6.12
C GLU A 314 7.56 8.92 6.63
N GLY A 315 8.49 9.63 5.97
CA GLY A 315 9.94 9.45 6.06
C GLY A 315 10.41 8.29 5.18
N THR A 316 11.41 8.54 4.34
CA THR A 316 12.07 7.48 3.56
C THR A 316 12.63 6.39 4.48
N TYR A 317 12.95 5.23 3.93
CA TYR A 317 13.68 4.17 4.64
C TYR A 317 14.92 4.71 5.38
N ASP A 318 15.75 5.51 4.70
CA ASP A 318 17.01 6.01 5.26
C ASP A 318 16.76 6.94 6.45
N ILE A 319 15.88 7.92 6.29
CA ILE A 319 15.47 8.83 7.38
C ILE A 319 14.94 8.06 8.59
N ASN A 320 14.04 7.09 8.40
CA ASN A 320 13.51 6.31 9.51
C ASN A 320 14.60 5.48 10.20
N SER A 321 15.49 4.84 9.43
CA SER A 321 16.63 4.10 9.95
C SER A 321 17.59 5.00 10.73
N LEU A 322 17.83 6.24 10.28
CA LEU A 322 18.64 7.23 11.01
C LEU A 322 17.95 7.76 12.27
N VAL A 323 16.62 7.85 12.31
CA VAL A 323 15.86 8.17 13.54
C VAL A 323 16.11 7.09 14.59
N THR A 324 15.98 5.82 14.22
CA THR A 324 16.31 4.70 15.10
C THR A 324 17.79 4.70 15.49
N GLY A 325 18.69 4.89 14.52
CA GLY A 325 20.14 4.95 14.75
C GLY A 325 20.54 6.01 15.78
N ARG A 326 19.96 7.21 15.68
CA ARG A 326 20.18 8.27 16.68
C ARG A 326 19.71 7.85 18.06
N GLU A 327 18.55 7.20 18.17
CA GLU A 327 17.99 6.78 19.46
C GLU A 327 18.86 5.72 20.14
N ILE A 328 19.34 4.72 19.40
CA ILE A 328 20.12 3.60 19.97
C ILE A 328 21.60 3.94 20.21
N THR A 329 22.14 4.97 19.54
CA THR A 329 23.55 5.36 19.68
C THR A 329 23.76 6.65 20.47
N GLY A 330 22.74 7.51 20.57
CA GLY A 330 22.87 8.87 21.09
C GLY A 330 23.45 9.89 20.10
N PHE A 331 23.85 9.48 18.89
CA PHE A 331 24.50 10.36 17.90
C PHE A 331 23.62 10.61 16.67
N ALA A 332 23.37 11.88 16.35
CA ALA A 332 22.64 12.25 15.14
C ALA A 332 23.53 12.16 13.89
N SER A 333 23.02 11.54 12.81
CA SER A 333 23.77 11.35 11.55
C SER A 333 22.96 11.76 10.31
N PHE A 334 22.19 12.85 10.42
CA PHE A 334 21.36 13.36 9.31
C PHE A 334 22.06 14.41 8.45
N LYS A 335 22.93 15.22 9.07
CA LYS A 335 23.59 16.33 8.39
C LYS A 335 24.85 15.83 7.69
N PRO A 336 25.21 16.40 6.53
CA PRO A 336 26.51 16.13 5.92
C PRO A 336 27.63 16.57 6.86
N ALA A 337 28.84 16.02 6.65
CA ALA A 337 30.03 16.52 7.31
C ALA A 337 30.18 18.02 7.06
N LEU A 338 30.56 18.77 8.10
CA LEU A 338 30.95 20.17 7.94
C LEU A 338 32.24 20.19 7.12
N VAL A 339 32.14 20.57 5.84
CA VAL A 339 33.32 20.83 5.03
C VAL A 339 33.99 22.06 5.62
N SER A 340 35.05 21.86 6.41
CA SER A 340 35.94 22.97 6.75
C SER A 340 36.68 23.34 5.46
N GLN A 341 36.72 24.63 5.10
CA GLN A 341 37.52 25.13 3.97
C GLN A 341 39.04 25.01 4.20
N ARG A 342 39.51 24.05 5.02
CA ARG A 342 40.92 23.83 5.33
C ARG A 342 41.30 22.37 5.11
N SER A 343 41.38 21.98 3.85
CA SER A 343 42.36 20.99 3.41
C SER A 343 42.60 21.14 1.91
N ARG A 344 43.46 22.09 1.55
CA ARG A 344 44.38 21.95 0.42
C ARG A 344 45.75 21.73 1.04
N LEU A 345 46.14 20.46 1.15
CA LEU A 345 47.54 20.06 1.13
C LEU A 345 47.75 19.30 -0.16
#